data_AF-A0A931J460-F1
#
_entry.id   AF-A0A931J460-F1
#
_cell.length_a   1.000
_cell.length_b   1.000
_cell.length_c   1.000
_cell.angle_alpha   90.00
_cell.angle_beta   90.00
_cell.angle_gamma   90.00
#
_symmetry.space_group_name_H-M   'P 1'
#
loop_
_entity.id
_entity.type
_entity.pdbx_description
1 polymer ?
#
loop_
_entity_poly.entity_id
_entity_poly.type
_entity_poly.pdbx_seq_one_letter_code
_entity_poly.pdbx_strand_id
1 'polypeptide(L)'
;MSEQEIFERLRAILIETFDIEAELIKPEAKLYEDLDIDSIDAVDLIVKLKPLVGRRLQPEAFKSVRTLQDVVRALQGLLAEAAADEQGPLASAA
;
A
#
# COMPACT_ATOMS: atom_id res chain seq x y z
N MET A 1 -7.40 -6.39 -7.17
CA MET A 1 -6.75 -6.78 -5.91
C MET A 1 -7.66 -6.36 -4.76
N SER A 2 -7.96 -7.27 -3.85
CA SER A 2 -8.81 -6.99 -2.68
C SER A 2 -7.98 -6.41 -1.52
N GLU A 3 -8.63 -5.72 -0.58
CA GLU A 3 -8.00 -5.15 0.63
C GLU A 3 -7.16 -6.17 1.40
N GLN A 4 -7.68 -7.39 1.53
CA GLN A 4 -7.00 -8.53 2.16
C GLN A 4 -5.70 -8.91 1.45
N GLU A 5 -5.72 -8.98 0.11
CA GLU A 5 -4.55 -9.34 -0.69
C GLU A 5 -3.43 -8.30 -0.54
N ILE A 6 -3.80 -7.02 -0.49
CA ILE A 6 -2.86 -5.91 -0.25
C ILE A 6 -2.27 -6.04 1.15
N PHE A 7 -3.11 -6.29 2.16
CA PHE A 7 -2.66 -6.45 3.54
C PHE A 7 -1.74 -7.66 3.70
N GLU A 8 -2.04 -8.81 3.09
CA GLU A 8 -1.18 -9.99 3.13
C GLU A 8 0.18 -9.74 2.49
N ARG A 9 0.21 -9.03 1.36
CA ARG A 9 1.47 -8.62 0.71
C ARG A 9 2.27 -7.66 1.59
N LEU A 10 1.59 -6.68 2.17
CA LEU A 10 2.19 -5.70 3.07
C LEU A 10 2.77 -6.38 4.31
N ARG A 11 2.01 -7.30 4.89
CA ARG A 11 2.42 -8.15 6.01
C ARG A 11 3.66 -8.97 5.66
N ALA A 12 3.69 -9.62 4.51
CA ALA A 12 4.86 -10.38 4.07
C ALA A 12 6.11 -9.49 3.94
N ILE A 13 5.99 -8.30 3.34
CA ILE A 13 7.10 -7.35 3.21
C ILE A 13 7.58 -6.89 4.59
N LEU A 14 6.67 -6.58 5.52
CA LEU A 14 6.99 -6.17 6.89
C LEU A 14 7.72 -7.28 7.67
N ILE A 15 7.30 -8.53 7.52
CA ILE A 15 7.98 -9.67 8.15
C ILE A 15 9.35 -9.93 7.50
N GLU A 16 9.41 -10.02 6.17
CA GLU A 16 10.64 -10.45 5.47
C GLU A 16 11.69 -9.34 5.35
N THR A 17 11.28 -8.08 5.26
CA THR A 17 12.19 -6.93 5.04
C THR A 17 12.50 -6.21 6.34
N PHE A 18 11.53 -6.09 7.25
CA PHE A 18 11.65 -5.32 8.49
C PHE A 18 11.70 -6.20 9.73
N ASP A 19 11.63 -7.53 9.59
CA ASP A 19 11.65 -8.50 10.69
C ASP A 19 10.56 -8.24 11.75
N ILE A 20 9.41 -7.72 11.31
CA ILE A 20 8.30 -7.39 12.19
C ILE A 20 7.44 -8.63 12.43
N GLU A 21 7.07 -8.88 13.68
CA GLU A 21 6.19 -9.99 14.04
C GLU A 21 4.78 -9.81 13.47
N ALA A 22 4.24 -10.88 12.88
CA ALA A 22 2.88 -10.90 12.34
C ALA A 22 1.79 -10.51 13.36
N GLU A 23 2.07 -10.71 14.64
CA GLU A 23 1.17 -10.40 15.75
C GLU A 23 1.06 -8.90 16.01
N LEU A 24 2.10 -8.13 15.66
CA LEU A 24 2.13 -6.66 15.75
C LEU A 24 1.48 -6.01 14.52
N ILE A 25 1.48 -6.71 13.38
CA ILE A 25 0.90 -6.24 12.12
C ILE A 25 -0.63 -6.28 12.20
N LYS A 26 -1.21 -5.23 12.77
CA LYS A 26 -2.66 -5.01 12.88
C LYS A 26 -3.08 -3.82 12.03
N PRO A 27 -4.30 -3.79 11.47
CA PRO A 27 -4.78 -2.64 10.71
C PRO A 27 -4.72 -1.33 11.52
N GLU A 28 -4.97 -1.42 12.83
CA GLU A 28 -4.93 -0.29 13.76
C GLU A 28 -3.51 0.05 14.25
N ALA A 29 -2.52 -0.80 13.99
CA ALA A 29 -1.15 -0.57 14.43
C ALA A 29 -0.54 0.62 13.68
N LYS A 30 0.15 1.46 14.46
CA LYS A 30 0.82 2.64 13.92
C LYS A 30 2.21 2.28 13.44
N LEU A 31 2.55 2.70 12.22
CA LEU A 31 3.88 2.42 11.65
C LEU A 31 4.98 2.95 12.56
N TYR A 32 4.89 4.21 12.96
CA TYR A 32 5.92 4.89 13.74
C TYR A 32 5.95 4.54 15.24
N GLU A 33 4.83 4.13 15.83
CA GLU A 33 4.73 3.92 17.29
C GLU A 33 4.68 2.43 17.68
N ASP A 34 3.96 1.59 16.93
CA ASP A 34 3.86 0.15 17.22
C ASP A 34 4.89 -0.69 16.48
N LEU A 35 5.19 -0.31 15.23
CA LEU A 35 6.04 -1.10 14.33
C LEU A 35 7.48 -0.58 14.24
N ASP A 36 7.79 0.51 14.95
CA ASP A 36 9.09 1.19 14.93
C ASP A 36 9.59 1.53 13.51
N ILE A 37 8.66 1.76 12.58
CA ILE A 37 8.97 2.11 11.18
C ILE A 37 9.37 3.58 11.13
N ASP A 38 10.63 3.83 10.77
CA ASP A 38 11.13 5.18 10.57
C ASP A 38 10.77 5.77 9.19
N SER A 39 11.10 7.05 8.99
CA SER A 39 10.92 7.71 7.69
C SER A 39 11.72 7.05 6.55
N ILE A 40 12.82 6.35 6.86
CA ILE A 40 13.62 5.60 5.88
C ILE A 40 12.90 4.31 5.50
N ASP A 41 12.41 3.58 6.50
CA ASP A 41 11.70 2.32 6.32
C ASP A 41 10.40 2.50 5.54
N ALA A 42 9.65 3.56 5.83
CA ALA A 42 8.46 3.94 5.07
C ALA A 42 8.79 4.17 3.58
N VAL A 43 9.94 4.78 3.27
CA VAL A 43 10.38 4.97 1.87
C VAL A 43 10.75 3.65 1.21
N ASP A 44 11.44 2.75 1.91
CA ASP A 44 11.80 1.43 1.36
C ASP A 44 10.54 0.58 1.08
N LEU A 45 9.58 0.59 2.01
CA LEU A 45 8.28 -0.06 1.86
C LEU A 45 7.56 0.39 0.58
N ILE A 46 7.53 1.69 0.30
CA ILE A 46 6.92 2.25 -0.92
C ILE A 46 7.65 1.75 -2.17
N VAL A 47 8.98 1.72 -2.15
CA VAL A 47 9.79 1.24 -3.27
C VAL A 47 9.51 -0.25 -3.56
N LYS A 48 9.32 -1.06 -2.52
CA LYS A 48 8.95 -2.48 -2.61
C LYS A 48 7.51 -2.69 -3.11
N LEU A 49 6.58 -1.80 -2.75
CA LEU A 49 5.18 -1.86 -3.18
C LEU A 49 4.96 -1.35 -4.61
N LYS A 50 5.81 -0.45 -5.10
CA LYS A 50 5.73 0.13 -6.44
C LYS A 50 5.61 -0.90 -7.58
N PRO A 51 6.45 -1.96 -7.67
CA PRO A 51 6.32 -2.98 -8.70
C PRO A 51 5.03 -3.80 -8.59
N LEU A 52 4.42 -3.90 -7.40
CA LEU A 52 3.19 -4.67 -7.17
C LEU A 52 1.95 -3.93 -7.69
N VAL A 53 1.90 -2.60 -7.48
CA VAL A 53 0.81 -1.74 -7.97
C VAL A 53 0.97 -1.43 -9.46
N GLY A 54 2.18 -1.56 -10.00
CA GLY A 54 2.48 -1.30 -11.41
C GLY A 54 2.40 0.19 -11.79
N ARG A 55 2.22 1.11 -10.82
CA ARG A 55 2.13 2.56 -11.03
C ARG A 55 3.09 3.32 -10.12
N ARG A 56 3.27 4.62 -10.42
CA ARG A 56 4.02 5.54 -9.56
C ARG A 56 3.24 5.80 -8.26
N LEU A 57 3.66 5.16 -7.17
CA LEU A 57 3.28 5.55 -5.82
C LEU A 57 3.87 6.94 -5.53
N GLN A 58 3.02 7.91 -5.20
CA GLN A 58 3.50 9.21 -4.75
C GLN A 58 3.87 9.14 -3.26
N PRO A 59 5.09 9.54 -2.88
CA PRO A 59 5.51 9.54 -1.48
C PRO A 59 4.63 10.46 -0.62
N GLU A 60 4.00 11.48 -1.20
CA GLU A 60 3.04 12.35 -0.49
C GLU A 60 1.80 11.62 0.01
N ALA A 61 1.29 10.62 -0.72
CA ALA A 61 0.18 9.79 -0.26
C ALA A 61 0.55 9.02 1.01
N PHE A 62 1.84 8.70 1.16
CA PHE A 62 2.43 8.01 2.31
C PHE A 62 3.01 8.94 3.38
N LYS A 63 3.03 10.26 3.18
CA LYS A 63 3.35 11.18 4.28
C LYS A 63 2.20 11.34 5.27
N SER A 64 0.98 11.06 4.81
CA SER A 64 -0.23 11.17 5.64
C SER A 64 -0.63 9.83 6.27
N VAL A 65 -0.07 8.71 5.84
CA VAL A 65 -0.37 7.41 6.45
C VAL A 65 0.29 7.29 7.82
N ARG A 66 -0.51 6.96 8.82
CA ARG A 66 -0.05 6.74 10.19
C ARG A 66 -0.22 5.29 10.62
N THR A 67 -1.20 4.62 10.05
CA THR A 67 -1.58 3.25 10.38
C THR A 67 -1.39 2.31 9.20
N LEU A 68 -1.30 1.02 9.51
CA LEU A 68 -1.29 -0.05 8.49
C LEU A 68 -2.54 0.03 7.59
N GLN A 69 -3.70 0.30 8.17
CA GLN A 69 -4.94 0.47 7.41
C GLN A 69 -4.86 1.64 6.41
N ASP A 70 -4.22 2.75 6.78
CA ASP A 70 -4.03 3.89 5.86
C ASP A 70 -3.20 3.50 4.63
N VAL A 71 -2.14 2.71 4.83
CA VAL A 71 -1.31 2.20 3.71
C VAL A 71 -2.14 1.33 2.77
N VAL A 72 -2.89 0.39 3.34
CA VAL A 72 -3.76 -0.50 2.56
C VAL A 72 -4.82 0.30 1.79
N ARG A 73 -5.44 1.29 2.44
CA ARG A 73 -6.44 2.16 1.81
C ARG A 73 -5.84 3.01 0.68
N ALA A 74 -4.64 3.55 0.87
CA ALA A 74 -3.94 4.31 -0.16
C ALA A 74 -3.64 3.45 -1.40
N LEU A 75 -3.17 2.21 -1.18
CA LEU A 75 -2.93 1.24 -2.24
C LEU A 75 -4.23 0.82 -2.94
N GLN A 76 -5.29 0.58 -2.18
CA GLN A 76 -6.61 0.24 -2.72
C GLN A 76 -7.17 1.37 -3.59
N GLY A 77 -7.05 2.64 -3.15
CA GLY A 77 -7.46 3.80 -3.94
C GLY A 77 -6.72 3.89 -5.28
N LEU A 78 -5.41 3.66 -5.27
CA LEU A 78 -4.59 3.68 -6.48
C LEU A 78 -4.92 2.54 -7.45
N LEU A 79 -5.20 1.35 -6.93
CA LEU A 79 -5.63 0.20 -7.74
C LEU A 79 -7.05 0.38 -8.29
N ALA A 80 -7.94 1.02 -7.54
CA ALA A 80 -9.29 1.35 -8.00
C ALA A 80 -9.26 2.41 -9.11
N GLU A 81 -8.40 3.42 -8.98
CA GLU A 81 -8.19 4.44 -10.03
C GLU A 81 -7.58 3.82 -11.30
N ALA A 82 -6.72 2.80 -11.15
CA ALA A 82 -6.17 2.08 -12.28
C ALA A 82 -7.21 1.31 -13.10
N ALA A 83 -8.28 0.80 -12.47
CA ALA A 83 -9.38 0.14 -13.16
C ALA A 83 -10.30 1.12 -13.91
N ALA A 84 -10.33 2.41 -13.51
CA ALA A 84 -11.11 3.44 -14.19
C ALA A 84 -10.43 3.94 -15.48
N ASP A 85 -9.10 3.88 -15.54
CA ASP A 85 -8.28 4.35 -16.67
C ASP A 85 -8.32 3.38 -17.88
N GLU A 86 -8.71 2.11 -17.67
CA GLU A 86 -8.93 1.13 -18.75
C GLU A 86 -10.39 1.04 -19.24
N GLN A 87 -11.31 1.84 -18.68
CA GLN A 87 -12.64 2.06 -19.25
C GLN A 87 -12.69 3.40 -19.98
N GLY A 88 -11.79 3.57 -20.96
CA GLY A 88 -12.00 4.54 -22.04
C GLY A 88 -13.30 4.20 -22.77
N PRO A 89 -14.05 5.20 -23.29
CA PRO A 89 -15.41 5.01 -23.78
C PRO A 89 -15.46 4.01 -24.95
N LEU A 90 -15.86 2.77 -24.65
CA LEU A 90 -16.43 1.83 -25.61
C LEU A 90 -17.87 2.26 -25.93
N ALA A 91 -18.04 3.40 -26.62
CA ALA A 91 -19.26 3.73 -27.35
C ALA A 91 -19.06 4.99 -28.19
N SER A 92 -18.80 4.81 -29.49
CA SER A 92 -19.54 5.49 -30.57
C SER A 92 -18.69 5.56 -31.84
N ALA A 93 -18.74 4.50 -32.65
CA ALA A 93 -18.61 4.58 -34.10
C ALA A 93 -19.23 3.31 -34.69
N ALA A 94 -20.56 3.26 -34.62
CA ALA A 94 -21.38 2.50 -35.55
C ALA A 94 -21.60 3.34 -36.81
#